data_AF-A0A376TZD2-F1
#
_entry.id   AF-A0A376TZD2-F1
#
_cell.length_a   1.000
_cell.length_b   1.000
_cell.length_c   1.000
_cell.angle_alpha   90.00
_cell.angle_beta   90.00
_cell.angle_gamma   90.00
#
_symmetry.space_group_name_H-M   'P 1'
#
loop_
_entity.id
_entity.type
_entity.pdbx_description
1 polymer ?
#
loop_
_entity_poly.entity_id
_entity_poly.type
_entity_poly.pdbx_seq_one_letter_code
_entity_poly.pdbx_strand_id
1 'polypeptide(L)'
;MRARSQSMVDGNAYELLLDLFETKIEQLADEIENIYSDLEQLSRVIMEGHQGDEYDEALSTLAELEDIGWKVRLCLMDTQRALNFLVRKARLPGGQLEQAREILRDIESLLPHNESLFQKVNFLMQAAMGFINIEQNRIIKIFSVVSVVFLPPTLVASSYGMNFEFMPELKWSFGYPGAIIFMILAGLAPYLYFKRKNWL
;
A
#
# COMPACT_ATOMS: atom_id res chain seq x y z
N MET A 1 11.23 -24.90 -16.66
CA MET A 1 12.63 -25.39 -16.89
C MET A 1 12.74 -26.52 -17.93
N ARG A 2 12.05 -26.48 -19.08
CA ARG A 2 12.17 -27.51 -20.15
C ARG A 2 12.92 -27.06 -21.40
N ALA A 3 13.13 -25.76 -21.62
CA ALA A 3 13.76 -25.23 -22.83
C ALA A 3 15.31 -25.19 -22.82
N ARG A 4 15.98 -25.67 -21.76
CA ARG A 4 17.41 -25.36 -21.55
C ARG A 4 18.41 -26.18 -22.39
N SER A 5 17.98 -27.09 -23.26
CA SER A 5 18.92 -27.90 -24.06
C SER A 5 18.39 -28.39 -25.42
N GLN A 6 17.61 -27.58 -26.14
CA GLN A 6 17.25 -27.96 -27.51
C GLN A 6 18.38 -27.52 -28.47
N SER A 7 19.11 -28.50 -29.00
CA SER A 7 20.13 -28.26 -30.03
C SER A 7 19.43 -27.80 -31.30
N MET A 8 19.75 -26.58 -31.78
CA MET A 8 19.30 -26.10 -33.08
C MET A 8 20.04 -26.87 -34.18
N VAL A 9 19.39 -27.87 -34.78
CA VAL A 9 20.05 -28.78 -35.74
C VAL A 9 20.04 -28.25 -37.18
N ASP A 10 19.17 -27.30 -37.56
CA ASP A 10 19.14 -26.67 -38.91
C ASP A 10 18.35 -25.34 -38.92
N GLY A 11 18.77 -24.37 -38.10
CA GLY A 11 17.93 -23.21 -37.75
C GLY A 11 17.60 -22.24 -38.90
N ASN A 12 16.34 -22.18 -39.29
CA ASN A 12 15.79 -21.09 -40.11
C ASN A 12 15.80 -19.77 -39.30
N ALA A 13 16.11 -18.63 -39.92
CA ALA A 13 16.11 -17.33 -39.25
C ALA A 13 14.76 -16.99 -38.58
N TYR A 14 13.64 -17.49 -39.13
CA TYR A 14 12.33 -17.35 -38.50
C TYR A 14 12.18 -18.17 -37.22
N GLU A 15 12.74 -19.36 -37.18
CA GLU A 15 12.67 -20.28 -36.03
C GLU A 15 13.46 -19.70 -34.86
N LEU A 16 14.72 -19.29 -35.11
CA LEU A 16 15.53 -18.62 -34.09
C LEU A 16 14.84 -17.37 -33.49
N LEU A 17 14.18 -16.56 -34.33
CA LEU A 17 13.48 -15.36 -33.88
C LEU A 17 12.25 -15.71 -33.02
N LEU A 18 11.49 -16.73 -33.42
CA LEU A 18 10.31 -17.17 -32.68
C LEU A 18 10.69 -17.83 -31.36
N ASP A 19 11.75 -18.64 -31.34
CA ASP A 19 12.28 -19.25 -30.11
C ASP A 19 12.78 -18.19 -29.12
N LEU A 20 13.37 -17.09 -29.61
CA LEU A 20 13.73 -15.94 -28.79
C LEU A 20 12.49 -15.27 -28.19
N PHE A 21 11.43 -15.09 -28.98
CA PHE A 21 10.17 -14.54 -28.47
C PHE A 21 9.52 -15.47 -27.46
N GLU A 22 9.48 -16.76 -27.72
CA GLU A 22 8.96 -17.78 -26.80
C GLU A 22 9.71 -17.75 -25.47
N THR A 23 11.04 -17.78 -25.51
CA THR A 23 11.89 -17.66 -24.30
C THR A 23 11.62 -16.36 -23.55
N LYS A 24 11.43 -15.24 -24.26
CA LYS A 24 11.08 -13.97 -23.64
C LYS A 24 9.71 -14.04 -22.97
N ILE A 25 8.72 -14.68 -23.58
CA ILE A 25 7.38 -14.84 -22.98
C ILE A 25 7.43 -15.75 -21.75
N GLU A 26 8.20 -16.85 -21.78
CA GLU A 26 8.43 -17.68 -20.59
C GLU A 26 9.03 -16.86 -19.44
N GLN A 27 10.06 -16.05 -19.72
CA GLN A 27 10.65 -15.16 -18.70
C GLN A 27 9.65 -14.15 -18.14
N LEU A 28 8.83 -13.53 -18.99
CA LEU A 28 7.80 -12.58 -18.52
C LEU A 28 6.71 -13.27 -17.69
N ALA A 29 6.39 -14.53 -17.98
CA ALA A 29 5.47 -15.32 -17.17
C ALA A 29 6.07 -15.63 -15.78
N ASP A 30 7.34 -16.03 -15.72
CA ASP A 30 8.07 -16.26 -14.48
C ASP A 30 8.11 -14.97 -13.62
N GLU A 31 8.35 -13.80 -14.23
CA GLU A 31 8.31 -12.51 -13.53
C GLU A 31 6.93 -12.19 -12.95
N ILE A 32 5.84 -12.50 -13.67
CA ILE A 32 4.49 -12.33 -13.13
C ILE A 32 4.28 -13.20 -11.89
N GLU A 33 4.74 -14.46 -11.92
CA GLU A 33 4.62 -15.38 -10.78
C GLU A 33 5.45 -14.92 -9.57
N ASN A 34 6.66 -14.41 -9.80
CA ASN A 34 7.50 -13.82 -8.75
C ASN A 34 6.80 -12.64 -8.09
N ILE A 35 6.28 -11.69 -8.88
CA ILE A 35 5.57 -10.53 -8.34
C ILE A 35 4.34 -10.98 -7.55
N TYR A 36 3.58 -11.98 -8.01
CA TYR A 36 2.44 -12.51 -7.25
C TYR A 36 2.86 -13.06 -5.88
N SER A 37 3.98 -13.77 -5.84
CA SER A 37 4.54 -14.35 -4.61
C SER A 37 5.00 -13.26 -3.64
N ASP A 38 5.66 -12.22 -4.14
CA ASP A 38 6.12 -11.10 -3.33
C ASP A 38 4.93 -10.27 -2.80
N LEU A 39 3.92 -10.01 -3.64
CA LEU A 39 2.69 -9.35 -3.21
C LEU A 39 1.94 -10.13 -2.13
N GLU A 40 1.99 -11.46 -2.13
CA GLU A 40 1.40 -12.27 -1.06
C GLU A 40 2.15 -12.12 0.25
N GLN A 41 3.48 -11.99 0.22
CA GLN A 41 4.30 -11.73 1.41
C GLN A 41 4.02 -10.32 1.95
N LEU A 42 4.04 -9.30 1.09
CA LEU A 42 3.76 -7.91 1.45
C LEU A 42 2.34 -7.74 2.01
N SER A 43 1.37 -8.48 1.45
CA SER A 43 -0.01 -8.48 1.95
C SER A 43 -0.09 -8.81 3.43
N ARG A 44 0.71 -9.77 3.92
CA ARG A 44 0.71 -10.13 5.35
C ARG A 44 1.18 -8.99 6.23
N VAL A 45 2.30 -8.36 5.85
CA VAL A 45 2.88 -7.22 6.58
C VAL A 45 1.92 -6.03 6.61
N ILE A 46 1.33 -5.68 5.46
CA ILE A 46 0.38 -4.56 5.36
C ILE A 46 -0.89 -4.84 6.17
N MET A 47 -1.40 -6.07 6.15
CA MET A 47 -2.64 -6.45 6.84
C MET A 47 -2.49 -6.57 8.35
N GLU A 48 -1.29 -6.82 8.87
CA GLU A 48 -1.01 -6.73 10.31
C GLU A 48 -1.16 -5.29 10.83
N GLY A 49 -0.96 -4.29 9.96
CA GLY A 49 -1.22 -2.88 10.26
C GLY A 49 -0.31 -2.27 11.33
N HIS A 50 0.78 -2.96 11.69
CA HIS A 50 1.79 -2.45 12.61
C HIS A 50 2.74 -1.51 11.87
N GLN A 51 2.66 -0.22 12.19
CA GLN A 51 3.58 0.77 11.63
C GLN A 51 4.98 0.62 12.25
N GLY A 52 6.00 0.58 11.38
CA GLY A 52 7.41 0.44 11.73
C GLY A 52 8.27 0.28 10.47
N ASP A 53 9.57 0.03 10.65
CA ASP A 53 10.52 -0.06 9.54
C ASP A 53 10.12 -1.12 8.48
N GLU A 54 9.60 -2.28 8.93
CA GLU A 54 9.12 -3.35 8.04
C GLU A 54 7.91 -2.91 7.19
N TYR A 55 7.05 -2.04 7.71
CA TYR A 55 5.89 -1.51 7.00
C TYR A 55 6.31 -0.50 5.93
N ASP A 56 7.28 0.36 6.24
CA ASP A 56 7.84 1.32 5.29
C ASP A 56 8.62 0.60 4.17
N GLU A 57 9.39 -0.44 4.51
CA GLU A 57 10.05 -1.31 3.54
C GLU A 57 9.04 -2.04 2.65
N ALA A 58 7.95 -2.53 3.23
CA ALA A 58 6.88 -3.17 2.47
C ALA A 58 6.22 -2.21 1.46
N LEU A 59 6.04 -0.93 1.82
CA LEU A 59 5.52 0.09 0.91
C LEU A 59 6.50 0.43 -0.21
N SER A 60 7.80 0.53 0.08
CA SER A 60 8.83 0.74 -0.93
C SER A 60 8.85 -0.42 -1.93
N THR A 61 8.84 -1.65 -1.42
CA THR A 61 8.83 -2.86 -2.25
C THR A 61 7.55 -2.94 -3.08
N LEU A 62 6.40 -2.57 -2.53
CA LEU A 62 5.13 -2.53 -3.27
C LEU A 62 5.19 -1.59 -4.48
N ALA A 63 5.83 -0.43 -4.34
CA ALA A 63 6.02 0.52 -5.43
C ALA A 63 7.00 0.00 -6.49
N GLU A 64 8.07 -0.68 -6.08
CA GLU A 64 9.01 -1.33 -7.00
C GLU A 64 8.33 -2.43 -7.83
N LEU A 65 7.51 -3.28 -7.19
CA LEU A 65 6.75 -4.32 -7.88
C LEU A 65 5.72 -3.76 -8.87
N GLU A 66 5.12 -2.60 -8.57
CA GLU A 66 4.22 -1.89 -9.49
C GLU A 66 4.95 -1.49 -10.77
N ASP A 67 6.14 -0.89 -10.65
CA ASP A 67 6.97 -0.49 -11.79
C ASP A 67 7.45 -1.71 -12.61
N ILE A 68 7.85 -2.80 -11.96
CA ILE A 68 8.20 -4.06 -12.64
C ILE A 68 6.99 -4.61 -13.40
N GLY A 69 5.81 -4.66 -12.78
CA GLY A 69 4.57 -5.08 -13.43
C GLY A 69 4.22 -4.25 -14.67
N TRP A 70 4.50 -2.94 -14.65
CA TRP A 70 4.33 -2.07 -15.82
C TRP A 70 5.31 -2.41 -16.94
N LYS A 71 6.58 -2.65 -16.61
CA LYS A 71 7.59 -3.06 -17.59
C LYS A 71 7.24 -4.41 -18.23
N VAL A 72 6.74 -5.36 -17.45
CA VAL A 72 6.26 -6.66 -17.96
C VAL A 72 5.11 -6.45 -18.95
N ARG A 73 4.09 -5.68 -18.58
CA ARG A 73 2.96 -5.34 -19.46
C ARG A 73 3.42 -4.69 -20.77
N LEU A 74 4.32 -3.72 -20.70
CA LEU A 74 4.88 -3.05 -21.87
C LEU A 74 5.59 -4.06 -22.79
N CYS A 75 6.46 -4.90 -22.23
CA CYS A 75 7.16 -5.95 -22.97
C CYS A 75 6.21 -6.95 -23.63
N LEU A 76 5.14 -7.36 -22.95
CA LEU A 76 4.09 -8.22 -23.52
C LEU A 76 3.41 -7.54 -24.71
N MET A 77 2.98 -6.29 -24.56
CA MET A 77 2.30 -5.53 -25.62
C MET A 77 3.21 -5.28 -26.83
N ASP A 78 4.48 -4.95 -26.62
CA ASP A 78 5.42 -4.72 -27.72
C ASP A 78 5.77 -6.01 -28.46
N THR A 79 5.89 -7.13 -27.74
CA THR A 79 6.07 -8.46 -28.34
C THR A 79 4.84 -8.88 -29.12
N GLN A 80 3.63 -8.64 -28.58
CA GLN A 80 2.37 -8.90 -29.27
C GLN A 80 2.27 -8.12 -30.58
N ARG A 81 2.70 -6.84 -30.59
CA ARG A 81 2.72 -6.01 -31.81
C ARG A 81 3.72 -6.54 -32.84
N ALA A 82 4.91 -6.92 -32.39
CA ALA A 82 5.95 -7.48 -33.26
C ALA A 82 5.50 -8.81 -33.90
N LEU A 83 4.92 -9.72 -33.11
CA LEU A 83 4.38 -10.99 -33.60
C LEU A 83 3.20 -10.78 -34.55
N ASN A 84 2.27 -9.87 -34.24
CA ASN A 84 1.18 -9.52 -35.15
C ASN A 84 1.70 -8.96 -36.48
N PHE A 85 2.77 -8.16 -36.46
CA PHE A 85 3.42 -7.70 -37.67
C PHE A 85 4.02 -8.86 -38.47
N LEU A 86 4.71 -9.80 -37.82
CA LEU A 86 5.27 -10.99 -38.46
C LEU A 86 4.18 -11.85 -39.09
N VAL A 87 3.13 -12.20 -38.35
CA VAL A 87 2.01 -13.01 -38.84
C VAL A 87 1.31 -12.37 -40.05
N ARG A 88 1.20 -11.03 -40.07
CA ARG A 88 0.51 -10.32 -41.16
C ARG A 88 1.39 -10.01 -42.36
N LYS A 89 2.69 -9.75 -42.17
CA LYS A 89 3.58 -9.23 -43.23
C LYS A 89 4.73 -10.15 -43.61
N ALA A 90 5.30 -10.91 -42.67
CA ALA A 90 6.30 -11.91 -43.01
C ALA A 90 5.54 -13.14 -43.53
N ARG A 91 5.81 -13.57 -44.77
CA ARG A 91 5.23 -14.81 -45.32
C ARG A 91 5.87 -16.01 -44.61
N LEU A 92 5.48 -16.23 -43.36
CA LEU A 92 5.97 -17.32 -42.52
C LEU A 92 5.56 -18.67 -43.12
N PRO A 93 6.45 -19.67 -43.14
CA PRO A 93 6.06 -21.04 -43.45
C PRO A 93 5.08 -21.57 -42.39
N GLY A 94 4.34 -22.63 -42.74
CA GLY A 94 3.20 -23.11 -41.94
C GLY A 94 3.51 -23.38 -40.47
N GLY A 95 4.64 -24.05 -40.18
CA GLY A 95 5.05 -24.36 -38.80
C GLY A 95 5.38 -23.11 -37.98
N GLN A 96 6.13 -22.16 -38.54
CA GLN A 96 6.48 -20.91 -37.86
C GLN A 96 5.26 -20.00 -37.67
N LEU A 97 4.28 -20.06 -38.58
CA LEU A 97 3.02 -19.33 -38.44
C LEU A 97 2.17 -19.90 -37.29
N GLU A 98 2.19 -21.21 -37.09
CA GLU A 98 1.52 -21.86 -35.95
C GLU A 98 2.21 -21.49 -34.63
N GLN A 99 3.53 -21.61 -34.54
CA GLN A 99 4.32 -21.19 -33.37
C GLN A 99 4.07 -19.72 -33.01
N ALA A 100 4.07 -18.82 -33.99
CA ALA A 100 3.77 -17.40 -33.74
C ALA A 100 2.35 -17.16 -33.19
N ARG A 101 1.37 -17.98 -33.59
CA ARG A 101 -0.01 -17.89 -33.07
C ARG A 101 -0.13 -18.46 -31.66
N GLU A 102 0.63 -19.51 -31.33
CA GLU A 102 0.72 -20.03 -29.98
C GLU A 102 1.28 -18.98 -29.02
N ILE A 103 2.42 -18.37 -29.37
CA ILE A 103 3.01 -17.29 -28.55
C ILE A 103 2.03 -16.11 -28.38
N LEU A 104 1.29 -15.73 -29.44
CA LEU A 104 0.27 -14.69 -29.33
C LEU A 104 -0.85 -15.06 -28.35
N ARG A 105 -1.30 -16.32 -28.35
CA ARG A 105 -2.31 -16.82 -27.43
C ARG A 105 -1.80 -16.84 -25.99
N ASP A 106 -0.53 -17.18 -25.79
CA ASP A 106 0.10 -17.15 -24.46
C ASP A 106 0.14 -15.71 -23.93
N ILE A 107 0.55 -14.74 -24.75
CA ILE A 107 0.50 -13.31 -24.37
C ILE A 107 -0.93 -12.89 -24.01
N GLU A 108 -1.93 -13.27 -24.81
CA GLU A 108 -3.33 -12.97 -24.51
C GLU A 108 -3.81 -13.58 -23.19
N SER A 109 -3.23 -14.71 -22.76
CA SER A 109 -3.52 -15.32 -21.46
C SER A 109 -2.82 -14.63 -20.28
N LEU A 110 -1.61 -14.08 -20.50
CA LEU A 110 -0.81 -13.40 -19.47
C LEU A 110 -1.31 -11.97 -19.18
N LEU A 111 -1.86 -11.28 -20.16
CA LEU A 111 -2.37 -9.91 -20.00
C LEU A 111 -3.43 -9.78 -18.88
N PRO A 112 -4.45 -10.65 -18.79
CA PRO A 112 -5.37 -10.67 -17.65
C PRO A 112 -4.71 -10.93 -16.29
N HIS A 113 -3.69 -11.80 -16.25
CA HIS A 113 -2.95 -12.10 -15.01
C HIS A 113 -2.19 -10.86 -14.53
N ASN A 114 -1.52 -10.17 -15.45
CA ASN A 114 -0.85 -8.92 -15.17
C ASN A 114 -1.84 -7.82 -14.71
N GLU A 115 -3.06 -7.77 -15.26
CA GLU A 115 -4.10 -6.84 -14.81
C GLU A 115 -4.58 -7.17 -13.38
N SER A 116 -4.75 -8.45 -13.05
CA SER A 116 -5.11 -8.88 -11.69
C SER A 116 -4.02 -8.56 -10.68
N LEU A 117 -2.75 -8.67 -11.05
CA LEU A 117 -1.61 -8.21 -10.24
C LEU A 117 -1.74 -6.72 -9.91
N PHE A 118 -2.01 -5.86 -10.90
CA PHE A 118 -2.22 -4.43 -10.67
C PHE A 118 -3.40 -4.14 -9.74
N GLN A 119 -4.48 -4.91 -9.84
CA GLN A 119 -5.61 -4.79 -8.91
C GLN A 119 -5.17 -5.12 -7.48
N LYS A 120 -4.34 -6.15 -7.29
CA LYS A 120 -3.81 -6.51 -5.97
C LYS A 120 -2.87 -5.44 -5.42
N VAL A 121 -1.97 -4.88 -6.23
CA VAL A 121 -1.11 -3.75 -5.84
C VAL A 121 -1.94 -2.57 -5.36
N ASN A 122 -2.95 -2.17 -6.15
CA ASN A 122 -3.84 -1.06 -5.80
C ASN A 122 -4.64 -1.33 -4.52
N PHE A 123 -5.11 -2.56 -4.33
CA PHE A 123 -5.79 -2.97 -3.10
C PHE A 123 -4.87 -2.85 -1.89
N LEU A 124 -3.62 -3.33 -1.97
CA LEU A 124 -2.65 -3.24 -0.88
C LEU A 124 -2.27 -1.79 -0.57
N MET A 125 -2.07 -0.95 -1.59
CA MET A 125 -1.81 0.48 -1.40
C MET A 125 -2.98 1.18 -0.70
N GLN A 126 -4.22 0.88 -1.08
CA GLN A 126 -5.42 1.43 -0.42
C GLN A 126 -5.59 0.92 1.00
N ALA A 127 -5.37 -0.38 1.24
CA ALA A 127 -5.40 -0.96 2.58
C ALA A 127 -4.35 -0.27 3.48
N ALA A 128 -3.14 -0.07 2.96
CA ALA A 128 -2.07 0.58 3.68
C ALA A 128 -2.41 2.03 4.06
N MET A 129 -2.94 2.81 3.11
CA MET A 129 -3.45 4.16 3.40
C MET A 129 -4.58 4.14 4.45
N GLY A 130 -5.45 3.12 4.42
CA GLY A 130 -6.49 2.90 5.41
C GLY A 130 -5.93 2.71 6.82
N PHE A 131 -4.94 1.83 7.00
CA PHE A 131 -4.28 1.62 8.29
C PHE A 131 -3.55 2.88 8.78
N ILE A 132 -2.86 3.60 7.89
CA ILE A 132 -2.23 4.88 8.21
C ILE A 132 -3.27 5.88 8.74
N ASN A 133 -4.42 5.98 8.08
CA ASN A 133 -5.49 6.88 8.50
C ASN A 133 -6.08 6.48 9.87
N ILE A 134 -6.26 5.18 10.11
CA ILE A 134 -6.75 4.67 11.40
C ILE A 134 -5.79 5.05 12.54
N GLU A 135 -4.49 4.85 12.35
CA GLU A 135 -3.50 5.17 13.38
C GLU A 135 -3.38 6.68 13.60
N GLN A 136 -3.39 7.48 12.53
CA GLN A 136 -3.45 8.95 12.64
C GLN A 136 -4.69 9.42 13.41
N ASN A 137 -5.87 8.85 13.11
CA ASN A 137 -7.10 9.18 13.82
C ASN A 137 -7.03 8.77 15.30
N ARG A 138 -6.39 7.64 15.61
CA ARG A 138 -6.15 7.21 16.99
C ARG A 138 -5.25 8.19 17.73
N ILE A 139 -4.16 8.62 17.12
CA ILE A 139 -3.23 9.61 17.69
C ILE A 139 -3.97 10.94 17.95
N ILE A 140 -4.69 11.47 16.96
CA ILE A 140 -5.47 12.71 17.09
C ILE A 140 -6.51 12.59 18.21
N LYS A 141 -7.21 11.44 18.29
CA LYS A 141 -8.18 11.19 19.35
C LYS A 141 -7.54 11.25 20.73
N ILE A 142 -6.37 10.63 20.91
CA ILE A 142 -5.63 10.67 22.19
C ILE A 142 -5.25 12.12 22.54
N PHE A 143 -4.62 12.86 21.62
CA PHE A 143 -4.24 14.25 21.85
C PHE A 143 -5.44 15.16 22.17
N SER A 144 -6.57 14.94 21.50
CA SER A 144 -7.81 15.67 21.76
C SER A 144 -8.33 15.39 23.17
N VAL A 145 -8.39 14.13 23.60
CA VAL A 145 -8.79 13.76 24.96
C VAL A 145 -7.87 14.39 26.00
N VAL A 146 -6.55 14.28 25.81
CA VAL A 146 -5.54 14.90 26.69
C VAL A 146 -5.77 16.42 26.77
N SER A 147 -5.97 17.09 25.63
CA SER A 147 -6.19 18.53 25.58
C SER A 147 -7.46 18.95 26.33
N VAL A 148 -8.58 18.25 26.11
CA VAL A 148 -9.86 18.54 26.79
C VAL A 148 -9.75 18.32 28.30
N VAL A 149 -8.95 17.36 28.76
CA VAL A 149 -8.70 17.13 30.20
C VAL A 149 -7.87 18.25 30.82
N PHE A 150 -6.90 18.82 30.09
CA PHE A 150 -6.01 19.87 30.61
C PHE A 150 -6.51 21.31 30.41
N LEU A 151 -7.40 21.56 29.45
CA LEU A 151 -7.92 22.90 29.17
C LEU A 151 -8.60 23.57 30.40
N PRO A 152 -9.54 22.91 31.11
CA PRO A 152 -10.19 23.55 32.26
C PRO A 152 -9.23 23.85 33.43
N PRO A 153 -8.36 22.93 33.88
CA PRO A 153 -7.36 23.26 34.90
C PRO A 153 -6.42 24.39 34.50
N THR A 154 -6.01 24.43 33.22
CA THR A 154 -5.13 25.49 32.70
C THR A 154 -5.82 26.85 32.72
N LEU A 155 -7.10 26.91 32.36
CA LEU A 155 -7.89 28.15 32.42
C LEU A 155 -8.03 28.66 33.86
N VAL A 156 -8.30 27.77 34.82
CA VAL A 156 -8.39 28.14 36.24
C VAL A 156 -7.03 28.62 36.75
N ALA A 157 -5.96 27.87 36.50
CA ALA A 157 -4.60 28.25 36.88
C ALA A 157 -4.18 29.60 36.27
N SER A 158 -4.52 29.83 34.99
CA SER A 158 -4.27 31.12 34.32
C SER A 158 -5.06 32.25 34.94
N SER A 159 -6.32 32.03 35.34
CA SER A 159 -7.17 33.05 35.97
C SER A 159 -6.64 33.46 37.35
N TYR A 160 -6.22 32.50 38.17
CA TYR A 160 -5.60 32.76 39.48
C TYR A 160 -4.17 33.31 39.38
N GLY A 161 -3.50 33.16 38.22
CA GLY A 161 -2.21 33.79 37.94
C GLY A 161 -2.29 35.26 37.52
N MET A 162 -3.49 35.84 37.37
CA MET A 162 -3.68 37.23 36.99
C MET A 162 -3.53 38.16 38.21
N ASN A 163 -2.77 39.26 38.08
CA ASN A 163 -2.58 40.25 39.15
C ASN A 163 -3.74 41.26 39.23
N PHE A 164 -4.98 40.81 39.48
CA PHE A 164 -6.11 41.73 39.68
C PHE A 164 -6.23 42.20 41.14
N GLU A 165 -6.44 43.51 41.32
CA GLU A 165 -6.54 44.18 42.62
C GLU A 165 -7.84 43.84 43.39
N PHE A 166 -8.91 43.44 42.67
CA PHE A 166 -10.19 42.99 43.21
C PHE A 166 -10.44 41.50 42.91
N MET A 167 -9.83 40.62 43.70
CA MET A 167 -10.15 39.18 43.73
C MET A 167 -10.88 38.82 45.03
N PRO A 168 -12.22 38.88 45.09
CA PRO A 168 -12.98 38.57 46.31
C PRO A 168 -12.83 37.10 46.76
N GLU A 169 -12.52 36.20 45.83
CA GLU A 169 -12.31 34.75 46.09
C GLU A 169 -11.05 34.47 46.93
N LEU A 170 -10.03 35.33 46.87
CA LEU A 170 -8.78 35.17 47.62
C LEU A 170 -8.93 35.46 49.12
N LYS A 171 -9.93 36.26 49.50
CA LYS A 171 -10.21 36.61 50.91
C LYS A 171 -10.98 35.50 51.64
N TRP A 172 -11.40 34.45 50.92
CA TRP A 172 -12.16 33.34 51.47
C TRP A 172 -11.23 32.18 51.80
N SER A 173 -11.20 31.71 53.06
CA SER A 173 -10.28 30.63 53.49
C SER A 173 -10.45 29.31 52.73
N PHE A 174 -11.59 29.11 52.06
CA PHE A 174 -11.87 27.93 51.23
C PHE A 174 -11.73 28.17 49.72
N GLY A 175 -11.40 29.39 49.26
CA GLY A 175 -11.29 29.71 47.83
C GLY A 175 -10.21 28.89 47.12
N TYR A 176 -9.02 28.79 47.72
CA TYR A 176 -7.90 28.03 47.15
C TYR A 176 -8.14 26.50 47.14
N PRO A 177 -8.59 25.85 48.24
CA PRO A 177 -9.01 24.45 48.20
C PRO A 177 -10.18 24.18 47.22
N GLY A 178 -11.15 25.10 47.14
CA GLY A 178 -12.29 25.01 46.22
C GLY A 178 -11.88 25.06 44.75
N ALA A 179 -10.94 25.94 44.40
CA ALA A 179 -10.38 26.03 43.05
C ALA A 179 -9.68 24.73 42.65
N ILE A 180 -8.90 24.11 43.54
CA ILE A 180 -8.25 22.82 43.30
C ILE A 180 -9.29 21.71 43.07
N ILE A 181 -10.32 21.63 43.92
CA ILE A 181 -11.42 20.67 43.75
C ILE A 181 -12.11 20.87 42.41
N PHE A 182 -12.35 22.13 42.01
CA PHE A 182 -12.97 22.45 40.72
C PHE A 182 -12.08 22.05 39.54
N MET A 183 -10.76 22.28 39.59
CA MET A 183 -9.82 21.80 38.57
C MET A 183 -9.85 20.27 38.45
N ILE A 184 -9.83 19.55 39.57
CA ILE A 184 -9.87 18.09 39.60
C ILE A 184 -11.19 17.59 38.99
N LEU A 185 -12.33 18.16 39.40
CA LEU A 185 -13.65 17.81 38.87
C LEU A 185 -13.76 18.12 37.38
N ALA A 186 -13.24 19.27 36.93
CA ALA A 186 -13.29 19.70 35.55
C ALA A 186 -12.37 18.86 34.64
N GLY A 187 -11.26 18.29 35.16
CA GLY A 187 -10.45 17.31 34.43
C GLY A 187 -11.07 15.90 34.42
N LEU A 188 -11.74 15.49 35.51
CA LEU A 188 -12.40 14.18 35.61
C LEU A 188 -13.71 14.10 34.82
N ALA A 189 -14.45 15.20 34.67
CA ALA A 189 -15.73 15.21 33.97
C ALA A 189 -15.63 14.78 32.49
N PRO A 190 -14.69 15.32 31.68
CA PRO A 190 -14.47 14.83 30.32
C PRO A 190 -13.99 13.38 30.28
N TYR A 191 -13.09 12.98 31.17
CA TYR A 191 -12.59 11.60 31.23
C TYR A 191 -13.73 10.59 31.46
N LEU A 192 -14.60 10.86 32.44
CA LEU A 192 -15.77 10.02 32.72
C LEU A 192 -16.78 10.04 31.56
N TYR A 193 -16.97 11.18 30.91
CA TYR A 193 -17.84 11.29 29.73
C TYR A 193 -17.32 10.44 28.55
N PHE A 194 -16.03 10.53 28.22
CA PHE A 194 -15.42 9.75 27.15
C PHE A 194 -15.41 8.25 27.46
N LYS A 195 -15.16 7.87 28.71
CA LYS A 195 -15.22 6.47 29.17
C LYS A 195 -16.64 5.88 29.04
N ARG A 196 -17.68 6.65 29.37
CA ARG A 196 -19.08 6.17 29.27
C ARG A 196 -19.56 6.02 27.83
N LYS A 197 -18.92 6.71 26.88
CA LYS A 197 -19.31 6.71 25.46
C LYS A 197 -18.54 5.69 24.61
N ASN A 198 -17.71 4.82 25.22
CA ASN A 198 -16.79 3.90 24.53
C ASN A 198 -15.96 4.60 23.43
N TRP A 199 -15.60 5.87 23.66
CA TRP A 199 -14.79 6.63 22.72
C TRP A 199 -13.29 6.34 22.89
N LEU A 200 -12.91 5.82 24.06
CA LEU A 200 -11.60 5.29 24.43
C LEU A 200 -11.61 3.78 24.34
#